data_AF-A0A9P9PS93-F1
#
_entry.id   AF-A0A9P9PS93-F1
#
_cell.length_a   1.000
_cell.length_b   1.000
_cell.length_c   1.000
_cell.angle_alpha   90.00
_cell.angle_beta   90.00
_cell.angle_gamma   90.00
#
_symmetry.space_group_name_H-M   'P 1'
#
loop_
_entity.id
_entity.type
_entity.pdbx_description
1 polymer ?
#
loop_
_entity_poly.entity_id
_entity_poly.type
_entity_poly.pdbx_seq_one_letter_code
_entity_poly.pdbx_strand_id
1 'polypeptide(L)'
;MPYFLPIASSIKRLKLSREFGDEWWSEYEKDLLPSFVNVEEIHMVWIDGIWNWGDDPGHFPWPCPIENVVFIEVHPVEGYLVGDYLEVHRIQMEMVEGRMIG
;
A
#
# COMPACT_ATOMS: atom_id res chain seq x y z
N MET A 1 4.93 17.07 -15.38
CA MET A 1 4.88 17.16 -13.90
C MET A 1 3.61 16.45 -13.45
N PRO A 2 3.69 15.56 -12.46
CA PRO A 2 2.51 14.93 -11.86
C PRO A 2 1.52 15.99 -11.36
N TYR A 3 0.22 15.77 -11.62
CA TYR A 3 -0.85 16.75 -11.35
C TYR A 3 -1.05 17.04 -9.86
N PHE A 4 -0.63 16.12 -8.98
CA PHE A 4 -0.81 16.24 -7.53
C PHE A 4 0.31 17.04 -6.83
N LEU A 5 1.46 17.26 -7.47
CA LEU A 5 2.59 17.94 -6.82
C LEU A 5 2.25 19.31 -6.21
N PRO A 6 1.44 20.17 -6.85
CA PRO A 6 1.09 21.48 -6.28
C PRO A 6 0.29 21.40 -4.97
N ILE A 7 -0.38 20.27 -4.71
CA ILE A 7 -1.18 20.07 -3.50
C ILE A 7 -0.55 19.08 -2.53
N ALA A 8 0.52 18.37 -2.90
CA ALA A 8 1.08 17.26 -2.11
C ALA A 8 1.42 17.68 -0.67
N SER A 9 1.98 18.89 -0.50
CA SER A 9 2.34 19.43 0.80
C SER A 9 1.14 19.85 1.67
N SER A 10 -0.07 19.99 1.12
CA SER A 10 -1.26 20.32 1.92
C SER A 10 -2.04 19.07 2.38
N ILE A 11 -1.68 17.89 1.89
CA ILE A 11 -2.33 16.63 2.24
C ILE A 11 -1.80 16.12 3.57
N LYS A 12 -2.72 15.83 4.49
CA LYS A 12 -2.42 15.15 5.77
C LYS A 12 -2.78 13.66 5.78
N ARG A 13 -3.78 13.28 4.99
CA ARG A 13 -4.25 11.90 4.86
C ARG A 13 -4.31 11.55 3.39
N LEU A 14 -3.55 10.55 2.98
CA LEU A 14 -3.42 10.15 1.59
C LEU A 14 -4.10 8.81 1.39
N LYS A 15 -5.03 8.73 0.44
CA LYS A 15 -5.59 7.46 -0.01
C LYS A 15 -5.07 7.16 -1.41
N LEU A 16 -4.44 6.01 -1.56
CA LEU A 16 -3.91 5.50 -2.82
C LEU A 16 -4.72 4.27 -3.19
N SER A 17 -5.10 4.15 -4.45
CA SER A 17 -5.75 2.95 -4.97
C SER A 17 -5.02 2.57 -6.24
N ARG A 18 -4.35 1.42 -6.21
CA ARG A 18 -3.41 1.01 -7.23
C ARG A 18 -3.52 -0.48 -7.49
N GLU A 19 -3.29 -0.84 -8.74
CA GLU A 19 -2.93 -2.18 -9.16
C GLU A 19 -1.40 -2.27 -9.12
N PHE A 20 -0.81 -3.38 -8.69
CA PHE A 20 0.64 -3.58 -8.80
C PHE A 20 1.07 -3.66 -10.27
N GLY A 21 0.21 -4.24 -11.10
CA GLY A 21 0.40 -4.31 -12.56
C GLY A 21 0.44 -2.95 -13.27
N ASP A 22 0.16 -1.85 -12.57
CA ASP A 22 0.42 -0.50 -13.09
C ASP A 22 1.95 -0.24 -13.08
N GLU A 23 2.59 -0.58 -14.20
CA GLU A 23 4.04 -0.37 -14.43
C GLU A 23 4.46 1.08 -14.17
N TRP A 24 3.60 2.06 -14.46
CA TRP A 24 3.92 3.46 -14.20
C TRP A 24 3.99 3.75 -12.69
N TRP A 25 3.07 3.18 -11.91
CA TRP A 25 3.12 3.28 -10.46
C TRP A 25 4.35 2.58 -9.88
N SER A 26 4.55 1.32 -10.26
CA SER A 26 5.58 0.45 -9.69
C SER A 26 6.99 0.86 -10.08
N GLU A 27 7.20 1.50 -11.23
CA GLU A 27 8.53 1.96 -11.65
C GLU A 27 8.82 3.43 -11.31
N TYR A 28 7.80 4.31 -11.28
CA TYR A 28 8.03 5.76 -11.23
C TYR A 28 7.21 6.51 -10.18
N GLU A 29 5.88 6.36 -10.13
CA GLU A 29 5.05 7.23 -9.30
C GLU A 29 5.24 6.98 -7.80
N LYS A 30 5.57 5.75 -7.38
CA LYS A 30 5.91 5.43 -5.97
C LYS A 30 7.08 6.25 -5.43
N ASP A 31 8.05 6.61 -6.28
CA ASP A 31 9.24 7.37 -5.87
C ASP A 31 8.92 8.85 -5.64
N LEU A 32 7.70 9.29 -5.97
CA LEU A 32 7.20 10.63 -5.71
C LEU A 32 6.46 10.74 -4.37
N LEU A 33 6.22 9.63 -3.66
CA LEU A 33 5.60 9.62 -2.33
C LEU A 33 6.25 10.59 -1.32
N PRO A 34 7.59 10.81 -1.32
CA PRO A 34 8.22 11.82 -0.46
C PRO A 34 7.74 13.26 -0.68
N SER A 35 7.03 13.55 -1.78
CA SER A 35 6.45 14.87 -2.04
C SER A 35 5.31 15.23 -1.07
N PHE A 36 4.70 14.23 -0.44
CA PHE A 36 3.62 14.40 0.53
C PHE A 36 4.14 14.66 1.94
N VAL A 37 4.96 15.71 2.09
CA VAL A 37 5.79 15.99 3.28
C VAL A 37 5.03 16.15 4.61
N ASN A 38 3.71 16.39 4.56
CA ASN A 38 2.87 16.60 5.74
C ASN A 38 1.88 15.45 5.98
N VAL A 39 2.03 14.32 5.28
CA VAL A 39 1.17 13.16 5.48
C VAL A 39 1.46 12.52 6.83
N GLU A 40 0.38 12.33 7.58
CA GLU A 40 0.37 11.70 8.89
C GLU A 40 -0.15 10.25 8.79
N GLU A 41 -0.92 9.92 7.75
CA GLU A 41 -1.61 8.63 7.57
C GLU A 41 -1.81 8.31 6.08
N ILE A 42 -1.58 7.05 5.69
CA ILE A 42 -1.76 6.55 4.33
C ILE A 42 -2.71 5.36 4.32
N HIS A 43 -3.69 5.36 3.43
CA HIS A 43 -4.53 4.19 3.13
C HIS A 43 -4.16 3.67 1.74
N MET A 44 -3.50 2.53 1.69
CA MET A 44 -3.11 1.86 0.46
C MET A 44 -4.14 0.79 0.09
N VAL A 45 -4.85 1.01 -1.00
CA VAL A 45 -5.87 0.10 -1.51
C VAL A 45 -5.28 -0.74 -2.64
N TRP A 46 -5.16 -2.04 -2.42
CA TRP A 46 -4.73 -3.02 -3.42
C TRP A 46 -5.91 -3.47 -4.25
N ILE A 47 -5.95 -3.02 -5.51
CA ILE A 47 -7.04 -3.31 -6.44
C ILE A 47 -6.94 -4.74 -6.97
N ASP A 48 -5.73 -5.19 -7.27
CA ASP A 48 -5.43 -6.52 -7.84
C ASP A 48 -5.07 -7.57 -6.79
N GLY A 49 -5.27 -7.27 -5.51
CA GLY A 49 -5.07 -8.20 -4.40
C GLY A 49 -3.62 -8.29 -3.93
N ILE A 50 -3.43 -8.68 -2.67
CA ILE A 50 -2.12 -8.69 -2.00
C ILE A 50 -1.09 -9.57 -2.72
N TRP A 51 -1.54 -10.67 -3.35
CA TRP A 51 -0.68 -11.63 -4.05
C TRP A 51 0.09 -11.04 -5.23
N ASN A 52 -0.47 -10.00 -5.85
CA ASN A 52 0.16 -9.35 -7.00
C ASN A 52 1.19 -8.31 -6.57
N TRP A 53 1.15 -7.87 -5.31
CA TRP A 53 2.12 -6.93 -4.75
C TRP A 53 3.38 -7.70 -4.33
N GLY A 54 4.28 -7.89 -5.30
CA GLY A 54 5.51 -8.68 -5.16
C GLY A 54 6.65 -8.00 -4.38
N ASP A 55 6.54 -6.70 -4.09
CA ASP A 55 7.49 -5.97 -3.26
C ASP A 55 7.04 -5.95 -1.80
N ASP A 56 8.01 -6.14 -0.89
CA ASP A 56 7.82 -5.87 0.53
C ASP A 56 7.43 -4.39 0.70
N PRO A 57 6.22 -4.09 1.22
CA PRO A 57 5.79 -2.72 1.45
C PRO A 57 6.75 -1.90 2.33
N GLY A 58 7.64 -2.55 3.08
CA GLY A 58 8.72 -1.91 3.84
C GLY A 58 9.76 -1.20 2.97
N HIS A 59 9.85 -1.48 1.66
CA HIS A 59 10.81 -0.83 0.76
C HIS A 59 10.32 0.47 0.12
N PHE A 60 9.03 0.80 0.24
CA PHE A 60 8.51 2.04 -0.33
C PHE A 60 8.99 3.26 0.47
N PRO A 61 9.24 4.40 -0.22
CA PRO A 61 9.70 5.63 0.43
C PRO A 61 8.52 6.37 1.06
N TRP A 62 7.92 5.78 2.09
CA TRP A 62 6.77 6.36 2.78
C TRP A 62 7.13 7.71 3.41
N PRO A 63 6.32 8.77 3.20
CA PRO A 63 6.52 10.07 3.81
C PRO A 63 6.14 10.11 5.30
N CYS A 64 5.65 8.98 5.83
CA CYS A 64 5.28 8.79 7.24
C CYS A 64 5.82 7.44 7.74
N PRO A 65 5.86 7.22 9.07
CA PRO A 65 6.19 5.91 9.62
C PRO A 65 5.27 4.81 9.07
N ILE A 66 5.82 3.60 8.86
CA ILE A 66 5.08 2.46 8.28
C ILE A 66 3.87 2.06 9.13
N GLU A 67 3.92 2.31 10.44
CA GLU A 67 2.82 2.02 11.36
C GLU A 67 1.57 2.89 11.08
N ASN A 68 1.74 3.99 10.34
CA ASN A 68 0.65 4.86 9.90
C ASN A 68 0.17 4.55 8.48
N VAL A 69 0.65 3.45 7.88
CA VAL A 69 0.19 2.94 6.59
C VAL A 69 -0.78 1.79 6.83
N VAL A 70 -2.02 2.00 6.40
CA VAL A 70 -3.09 0.99 6.44
C VAL A 70 -3.23 0.37 5.07
N PHE A 71 -3.14 -0.95 4.99
CA PHE A 71 -3.37 -1.70 3.76
C PHE A 71 -4.80 -2.21 3.70
N ILE A 72 -5.42 -2.09 2.53
CA ILE A 72 -6.82 -2.43 2.28
C ILE A 72 -6.86 -3.29 1.01
N GLU A 73 -7.30 -4.54 1.13
CA GLU A 73 -7.56 -5.40 -0.01
C GLU A 73 -9.06 -5.45 -0.30
N VAL A 74 -9.45 -5.07 -1.52
CA VAL A 74 -10.88 -4.92 -1.91
C VAL A 74 -11.49 -6.26 -2.33
N HIS A 75 -10.68 -7.26 -2.69
CA HIS A 75 -11.15 -8.56 -3.17
C HIS A 75 -10.29 -9.77 -2.73
N PRO A 76 -9.96 -9.95 -1.44
CA PRO A 76 -9.34 -11.19 -0.99
C PRO A 76 -10.27 -12.39 -1.18
N VAL A 77 -9.66 -13.56 -1.34
CA VAL A 77 -10.34 -14.86 -1.53
C VAL A 77 -11.36 -15.15 -0.41
N GLU A 78 -11.19 -14.56 0.78
CA GLU A 78 -12.05 -14.75 1.96
C GLU A 78 -12.91 -13.51 2.36
N GLY A 79 -12.95 -12.42 1.58
CA GLY A 79 -13.80 -11.26 1.94
C GLY A 79 -13.14 -9.91 1.68
N TYR A 80 -12.91 -9.11 2.73
CA TYR A 80 -12.08 -7.89 2.72
C TYR A 80 -10.99 -8.01 3.78
N LEU A 81 -9.76 -7.60 3.47
CA LEU A 81 -8.65 -7.54 4.43
C LEU A 81 -8.30 -6.06 4.67
N VAL A 82 -8.23 -5.69 5.94
CA VAL A 82 -7.79 -4.37 6.38
C VAL A 82 -6.87 -4.58 7.57
N GLY A 83 -5.66 -4.06 7.51
CA GLY A 83 -4.70 -4.23 8.59
C GLY A 83 -3.48 -3.32 8.44
N ASP A 84 -2.72 -3.24 9.52
CA ASP A 84 -1.39 -2.65 9.49
C ASP A 84 -0.38 -3.58 8.78
N TYR A 85 0.84 -3.09 8.59
CA TYR A 85 1.90 -3.86 7.94
C TYR A 85 2.14 -5.24 8.56
N LEU A 86 2.18 -5.35 9.89
CA LEU A 86 2.53 -6.61 10.57
C LEU A 86 1.40 -7.62 10.47
N GLU A 87 0.16 -7.17 10.60
CA GLU A 87 -1.02 -8.00 10.43
C GLU A 87 -1.08 -8.56 9.01
N VAL A 88 -0.88 -7.70 8.02
CA VAL A 88 -0.98 -8.05 6.60
C VAL A 88 0.20 -8.93 6.16
N HIS A 89 1.42 -8.63 6.61
CA HIS A 89 2.59 -9.47 6.39
C HIS A 89 2.43 -10.85 7.05
N ARG A 90 1.90 -10.92 8.28
CA ARG A 90 1.61 -12.20 8.95
C ARG A 90 0.62 -13.02 8.14
N ILE A 91 -0.46 -12.41 7.67
CA ILE A 91 -1.48 -13.08 6.85
C ILE A 91 -0.85 -13.61 5.56
N GLN A 92 -0.05 -12.79 4.88
CA GLN A 92 0.68 -13.19 3.67
C GLN A 92 1.57 -14.43 3.95
N MET A 93 2.32 -14.43 5.05
CA MET A 93 3.18 -15.56 5.43
C MET A 93 2.38 -16.81 5.81
N GLU A 94 1.33 -16.69 6.62
CA GLU A 94 0.44 -17.81 6.99
C GLU A 94 -0.21 -18.45 5.76
N MET A 95 -0.60 -17.64 4.77
CA MET A 95 -1.15 -18.10 3.50
C MET A 95 -0.10 -18.78 2.62
N VAL A 96 1.11 -18.22 2.49
CA VAL A 96 2.23 -18.84 1.73
C VAL A 96 2.63 -20.19 2.33
N GLU A 97 2.59 -20.31 3.66
CA GLU A 97 2.91 -21.54 4.38
C GLU A 97 1.76 -22.56 4.43
N GLY A 98 0.61 -22.25 3.79
CA GLY A 98 -0.54 -23.15 3.70
C GLY A 98 -1.27 -23.39 5.03
N ARG A 99 -1.14 -22.48 6.01
CA ARG A 99 -1.73 -22.66 7.36
C ARG A 99 -3.18 -22.19 7.48
N MET A 100 -3.70 -21.51 6.47
CA MET A 100 -5.08 -21.01 6.40
C MET A 100 -6.03 -21.89 5.55
N ILE A 101 -5.50 -22.90 4.85
CA ILE A 101 -6.27 -23.90 4.11
C ILE A 101 -6.44 -25.16 4.97
N GLY A 102 -7.22 -25.04 6.06
CA GLY A 102 -7.56 -26.13 6.97
C GLY A 102 -9.06 -26.22 7.21
#